data_AF-A0A6I5CJM9-F1
#
_entry.id   AF-A0A6I5CJM9-F1
#
_cell.length_a   1.000
_cell.length_b   1.000
_cell.length_c   1.000
_cell.angle_alpha   90.00
_cell.angle_beta   90.00
_cell.angle_gamma   90.00
#
_symmetry.space_group_name_H-M   'P 1'
#
loop_
_entity.id
_entity.type
_entity.pdbx_description
1 polymer ?
#
loop_
_entity_poly.entity_id
_entity_poly.type
_entity_poly.pdbx_seq_one_letter_code
_entity_poly.pdbx_strand_id
1 'polypeptide(L)'
;ETWRGAGPRVLAQVRVDGGTYGAVAARAEDVPACGTRDPHVLAGVLWKSKADTWYLLAAGDADTASVTATGGVSATATGPLLAARAKQGAQAQLKGTLEGGRTLEALH
;
A
#
# COMPACT_ATOMS: atom_id res chain seq x y z
N GLU A 1 26.62 -2.25 -26.40
CA GLU A 1 25.65 -1.83 -25.36
C GLU A 1 25.37 -2.97 -24.37
N THR A 2 26.14 -3.10 -23.29
CA THR A 2 26.02 -4.20 -22.30
C THR A 2 25.39 -3.79 -20.97
N TRP A 3 25.01 -2.53 -20.80
CA TRP A 3 24.37 -2.06 -19.59
C TRP A 3 22.86 -2.27 -19.66
N ARG A 4 22.36 -3.35 -19.05
CA ARG A 4 20.98 -3.39 -18.58
C ARG A 4 20.97 -2.73 -17.21
N GLY A 5 20.51 -1.48 -17.13
CA GLY A 5 20.23 -0.86 -15.83
C GLY A 5 19.33 -1.77 -14.99
N ALA A 6 19.30 -1.54 -13.68
CA ALA A 6 18.32 -2.21 -12.83
C ALA A 6 16.92 -2.00 -13.44
N GLY A 7 16.20 -3.10 -13.67
CA GLY A 7 14.87 -3.10 -14.31
C GLY A 7 13.89 -2.16 -13.61
N PRO A 8 12.72 -1.90 -14.20
CA PRO A 8 11.73 -0.99 -13.61
C PRO A 8 11.40 -1.38 -12.16
N ARG A 9 11.31 -0.38 -11.30
CA ARG A 9 11.05 -0.54 -9.86
C ARG A 9 9.83 0.29 -9.48
N VAL A 10 8.98 -0.28 -8.63
CA VAL A 10 7.84 0.40 -8.03
C VAL A 10 8.11 0.56 -6.55
N LEU A 11 7.87 1.75 -6.02
CA LEU A 11 7.99 2.06 -4.60
C LEU A 11 6.68 2.69 -4.12
N ALA A 12 6.12 2.14 -3.06
CA ALA A 12 5.10 2.82 -2.28
C ALA A 12 5.78 3.41 -1.04
N GLN A 13 5.49 4.67 -0.74
CA GLN A 13 6.07 5.37 0.39
C GLN A 13 4.99 6.04 1.24
N VAL A 14 5.15 5.94 2.57
CA VAL A 14 4.34 6.71 3.51
C VAL A 14 5.14 7.93 3.95
N ARG A 15 4.54 9.11 3.85
CA ARG A 15 5.09 10.35 4.39
C ARG A 15 4.20 10.83 5.53
N VAL A 16 4.83 11.15 6.65
CA VAL A 16 4.16 11.65 7.85
C VAL A 16 4.69 13.03 8.20
N ASP A 17 3.86 13.85 8.83
CA ASP A 17 4.20 15.24 9.14
C ASP A 17 5.47 15.35 9.98
N GLY A 18 6.43 16.12 9.48
CA GLY A 18 7.75 16.31 10.07
C GLY A 18 8.85 15.40 9.51
N GLY A 19 8.51 14.47 8.60
CA GLY A 19 9.49 13.65 7.89
C GLY A 19 9.93 14.29 6.56
N THR A 20 11.23 14.51 6.39
CA THR A 20 11.82 14.96 5.12
C THR A 20 11.71 13.90 4.01
N TYR A 21 11.73 12.62 4.40
CA TYR A 21 11.69 11.48 3.48
C TYR A 21 10.47 10.59 3.77
N GLY A 22 9.95 9.95 2.74
CA GLY A 22 8.96 8.88 2.90
C GLY A 22 9.63 7.57 3.33
N ALA A 23 9.00 6.84 4.24
CA ALA A 23 9.41 5.47 4.56
C ALA A 23 8.83 4.52 3.50
N VAL A 24 9.66 3.58 3.02
CA VAL A 24 9.21 2.58 2.03
C VAL A 24 8.22 1.63 2.70
N ALA A 25 7.00 1.62 2.20
CA ALA A 25 5.92 0.72 2.62
C ALA A 25 5.93 -0.59 1.81
N ALA A 26 6.23 -0.50 0.52
CA ALA A 26 6.32 -1.64 -0.37
C ALA A 26 7.27 -1.36 -1.55
N ARG A 27 7.85 -2.41 -2.12
CA ARG A 27 8.79 -2.32 -3.23
C ARG A 27 8.72 -3.56 -4.09
N ALA A 28 8.51 -3.39 -5.38
CA ALA A 28 8.60 -4.48 -6.34
C ALA A 28 9.55 -4.12 -7.49
N GLU A 29 10.12 -5.15 -8.11
CA GLU A 29 11.00 -5.06 -9.27
C GLU A 29 10.38 -5.86 -10.41
N ASP A 30 10.51 -5.38 -11.64
CA ASP A 30 10.06 -6.07 -12.86
C ASP A 30 8.56 -6.44 -12.87
N VAL A 31 7.72 -5.63 -12.19
CA VAL A 31 6.25 -5.75 -12.17
C VAL A 31 5.58 -4.71 -13.08
N PRO A 32 4.36 -4.96 -13.59
CA PRO A 32 3.64 -4.01 -14.43
C PRO A 32 2.94 -2.88 -13.64
N ALA A 33 2.84 -2.99 -12.32
CA ALA A 33 2.15 -2.04 -11.44
C ALA A 33 2.68 -0.61 -11.59
N CYS A 34 1.80 0.39 -11.44
CA CYS A 34 2.10 1.80 -11.74
C CYS A 34 2.63 2.05 -13.17
N GLY A 35 2.45 1.11 -14.09
CA GLY A 35 2.90 1.18 -15.47
C GLY A 35 1.74 1.34 -16.44
N THR A 36 2.05 1.56 -17.71
CA THR A 36 1.02 1.68 -18.77
C THR A 36 0.21 0.40 -18.97
N ARG A 37 0.75 -0.76 -18.61
CA ARG A 37 0.08 -2.06 -18.71
C ARG A 37 -0.84 -2.35 -17.52
N ASP A 38 -0.47 -1.88 -16.33
CA ASP A 38 -1.31 -1.96 -15.14
C ASP A 38 -1.07 -0.73 -14.26
N PRO A 39 -1.92 0.31 -14.36
CA PRO A 39 -1.69 1.57 -13.65
C PRO A 39 -1.99 1.46 -12.16
N HIS A 40 -2.58 0.36 -11.72
CA HIS A 40 -3.12 0.24 -10.38
C HIS A 40 -2.10 -0.30 -9.37
N VAL A 41 -2.27 0.11 -8.12
CA VAL A 41 -1.39 -0.28 -7.02
C VAL A 41 -2.14 -0.23 -5.70
N LEU A 42 -1.80 -1.13 -4.80
CA LEU A 42 -2.22 -1.11 -3.41
C LEU A 42 -0.99 -1.31 -2.54
N ALA A 43 -0.86 -0.55 -1.46
CA ALA A 43 0.20 -0.75 -0.47
C ALA A 43 -0.31 -0.41 0.93
N GLY A 44 0.37 -0.92 1.94
CA GLY A 44 0.11 -0.52 3.31
C GLY A 44 1.29 -0.75 4.23
N VAL A 45 1.19 -0.16 5.41
CA VAL A 45 2.27 -0.09 6.40
C VAL A 45 1.69 -0.04 7.80
N LEU A 46 2.40 -0.63 8.74
CA LEU A 46 2.17 -0.33 10.16
C LEU A 46 2.90 0.94 10.55
N TRP A 47 2.13 1.89 11.07
CA TRP A 47 2.64 3.18 11.53
C TRP A 47 2.24 3.44 12.97
N LYS A 48 3.16 4.00 13.76
CA LYS A 48 2.91 4.43 15.13
C LYS A 48 2.65 5.94 15.15
N SER A 49 1.51 6.35 15.68
CA SER A 49 1.17 7.76 15.82
C SER A 49 2.00 8.45 16.90
N LYS A 50 2.02 9.78 16.86
CA LYS A 50 2.67 10.60 17.92
C LYS A 50 2.05 10.37 19.30
N ALA A 51 0.80 9.89 19.36
CA ALA A 51 0.09 9.52 20.59
C ALA A 51 0.32 8.04 20.98
N ASP A 52 1.42 7.44 20.54
CA ASP A 52 1.85 6.07 20.84
C ASP A 52 0.89 4.95 20.41
N THR A 53 -0.06 5.25 19.51
CA THR A 53 -1.05 4.28 19.03
C THR A 53 -0.66 3.73 17.66
N TRP A 54 -0.72 2.42 17.50
CA TRP A 54 -0.42 1.75 16.24
C TRP A 54 -1.64 1.72 15.30
N TYR A 55 -1.35 1.95 14.03
CA TYR A 55 -2.32 1.92 12.94
C TYR A 55 -1.78 1.11 11.77
N LEU A 56 -2.68 0.39 11.10
CA LEU A 56 -2.51 -0.01 9.72
C LEU A 56 -3.02 1.12 8.84
N LEU A 57 -2.12 1.65 8.00
CA LEU A 57 -2.46 2.57 6.93
C LEU A 57 -2.33 1.82 5.60
N ALA A 58 -3.34 1.92 4.75
CA ALA A 58 -3.29 1.38 3.40
C ALA A 58 -3.88 2.37 2.39
N ALA A 59 -3.32 2.36 1.19
CA ALA A 59 -3.73 3.22 0.09
C ALA A 59 -3.72 2.45 -1.23
N GLY A 60 -4.79 2.61 -2.00
CA GLY A 60 -4.86 2.26 -3.42
C GLY A 60 -4.80 3.51 -4.31
N ASP A 61 -4.72 3.30 -5.62
CA ASP A 61 -4.87 4.38 -6.60
C ASP A 61 -6.31 4.93 -6.67
N ALA A 62 -6.50 5.98 -7.47
CA ALA A 62 -7.75 6.74 -7.55
C ALA A 62 -8.98 5.88 -7.92
N ASP A 63 -8.79 4.78 -8.64
CA ASP A 63 -9.88 3.91 -9.11
C ASP A 63 -10.26 2.86 -8.05
N THR A 64 -9.67 2.90 -6.85
CA THR A 64 -9.96 1.96 -5.77
C THR A 64 -11.26 2.32 -5.06
N ALA A 65 -12.27 1.47 -5.23
CA ALA A 65 -13.59 1.60 -4.62
C ALA A 65 -13.64 1.13 -3.16
N SER A 66 -12.78 0.19 -2.76
CA SER A 66 -12.64 -0.21 -1.36
C SER A 66 -11.31 -0.87 -1.06
N VAL A 67 -10.89 -0.79 0.21
CA VAL A 67 -9.73 -1.49 0.75
C VAL A 67 -10.17 -2.33 1.94
N THR A 68 -9.75 -3.58 1.97
CA THR A 68 -10.00 -4.52 3.06
C THR A 68 -8.69 -5.05 3.60
N ALA A 69 -8.56 -5.03 4.92
CA ALA A 69 -7.46 -5.61 5.67
C ALA A 69 -7.97 -6.82 6.46
N THR A 70 -7.25 -7.93 6.34
CA THR A 70 -7.44 -9.15 7.12
C THR A 70 -6.11 -9.60 7.72
N GLY A 71 -6.12 -10.54 8.67
CA GLY A 71 -4.91 -11.01 9.34
C GLY A 71 -4.32 -9.99 10.31
N GLY A 72 -4.31 -10.27 11.61
CA GLY A 72 -3.81 -9.34 12.64
C GLY A 72 -4.59 -8.02 12.81
N VAL A 73 -5.32 -7.57 11.79
CA VAL A 73 -6.23 -6.43 11.70
C VAL A 73 -7.41 -6.89 10.85
N SER A 74 -8.64 -6.53 11.24
CA SER A 74 -9.85 -6.75 10.44
C SER A 74 -10.56 -5.43 10.27
N ALA A 75 -10.53 -4.89 9.06
CA ALA A 75 -11.12 -3.59 8.75
C ALA A 75 -11.43 -3.50 7.25
N THR A 76 -12.47 -2.73 6.92
CA THR A 76 -12.82 -2.37 5.55
C THR A 76 -13.10 -0.88 5.51
N ALA A 77 -12.65 -0.22 4.45
CA ALA A 77 -12.96 1.16 4.15
C ALA A 77 -13.47 1.28 2.71
N THR A 78 -14.47 2.13 2.52
CA THR A 78 -14.90 2.56 1.18
C THR A 78 -13.93 3.62 0.67
N GLY A 79 -13.63 3.58 -0.63
CA GLY A 79 -12.65 4.44 -1.27
C GLY A 79 -11.21 3.91 -1.17
N PRO A 80 -10.23 4.74 -1.58
CA PRO A 80 -8.86 4.29 -1.78
C PRO A 80 -8.02 4.24 -0.50
N LEU A 81 -8.53 4.70 0.65
CA LEU A 81 -7.75 4.83 1.87
C LEU A 81 -8.36 4.03 3.02
N LEU A 82 -7.50 3.34 3.77
CA LEU A 82 -7.87 2.64 5.00
C LEU A 82 -6.92 3.06 6.12
N ALA A 83 -7.50 3.44 7.26
CA ALA A 83 -6.79 3.66 8.52
C ALA A 83 -7.50 2.87 9.62
N ALA A 84 -6.84 1.86 10.18
CA ALA A 84 -7.40 1.00 11.20
C ALA A 84 -6.44 0.88 12.38
N ARG A 85 -6.97 0.86 13.61
CA ARG A 85 -6.13 0.56 14.78
C ARG A 85 -5.55 -0.84 14.65
N ALA A 86 -4.28 -0.97 14.98
CA ALA A 86 -3.55 -2.22 14.93
C ALA A 86 -2.79 -2.46 16.24
N LYS A 87 -2.33 -3.69 16.43
CA LYS A 87 -1.30 -3.98 17.43
C LYS A 87 0.08 -3.82 16.80
N GLN A 88 1.07 -3.51 17.63
CA GLN A 88 2.46 -3.55 17.20
C GLN A 88 2.78 -4.92 16.58
N GLY A 89 3.42 -4.92 15.41
CA GLY A 89 3.83 -6.15 14.71
C GLY A 89 2.70 -6.95 14.06
N ALA A 90 1.46 -6.44 14.02
CA ALA A 90 0.37 -7.09 13.30
C ALA A 90 0.71 -7.33 11.82
N GLN A 91 0.40 -8.52 11.32
CA GLN A 91 0.65 -8.90 9.93
C GLN A 91 -0.66 -8.90 9.17
N ALA A 92 -0.88 -7.87 8.35
CA ALA A 92 -2.11 -7.71 7.58
C ALA A 92 -1.94 -8.13 6.12
N GLN A 93 -2.93 -8.83 5.60
CA GLN A 93 -3.17 -9.01 4.18
C GLN A 93 -4.11 -7.91 3.71
N LEU A 94 -3.79 -7.34 2.56
CA LEU A 94 -4.55 -6.25 1.97
C LEU A 94 -5.16 -6.68 0.65
N LYS A 95 -6.43 -6.34 0.47
CA LYS A 95 -7.16 -6.52 -0.78
C LYS A 95 -7.85 -5.21 -1.16
N GLY A 96 -7.59 -4.75 -2.37
CA GLY A 96 -8.28 -3.63 -3.00
C GLY A 96 -9.35 -4.15 -3.94
N THR A 97 -10.45 -3.40 -4.06
CA THR A 97 -11.44 -3.62 -5.12
C THR A 97 -11.59 -2.32 -5.89
N LEU A 98 -11.38 -2.38 -7.21
CA LEU A 98 -11.53 -1.25 -8.11
C LEU A 98 -13.01 -0.96 -8.39
N GLU A 99 -13.32 0.24 -8.89
CA GLU A 99 -14.68 0.61 -9.31
C GLU A 99 -15.28 -0.37 -10.33
N GLY A 100 -14.45 -0.92 -11.22
CA GLY A 100 -14.83 -1.97 -12.17
C GLY A 100 -14.96 -3.38 -11.56
N GLY A 101 -14.85 -3.54 -10.25
CA GLY A 101 -14.98 -4.82 -9.52
C GLY A 101 -13.74 -5.72 -9.55
N ARG A 102 -12.73 -5.42 -10.37
CA ARG A 102 -11.44 -6.12 -10.35
C ARG A 102 -10.77 -5.95 -9.00
N THR A 103 -10.20 -7.04 -8.47
CA THR A 103 -9.50 -7.01 -7.18
C THR A 103 -8.00 -6.91 -7.37
N LEU A 104 -7.33 -6.26 -6.41
CA LEU A 104 -5.89 -6.07 -6.36
C LEU A 104 -5.35 -6.63 -5.04
N GLU A 105 -4.15 -7.21 -5.10
CA GLU A 105 -3.36 -7.53 -3.92
C GLU A 105 -2.36 -6.40 -3.65
N ALA A 106 -1.86 -6.31 -2.42
CA ALA A 106 -0.84 -5.34 -2.09
C ALA A 106 0.49 -5.66 -2.79
N LEU A 107 1.21 -4.58 -3.14
CA LEU A 107 2.58 -4.62 -3.60
C LEU A 107 3.47 -5.22 -2.50
N HIS A 108 4.27 -6.22 -2.84
CA HIS A 108 5.21 -6.91 -1.95
C HIS A 108 6.64 -6.79 -2.46
#